data_AF-A0A1J3CL72-F1
#
_entry.id   AF-A0A1J3CL72-F1
#
_cell.length_a   1.000
_cell.length_b   1.000
_cell.length_c   1.000
_cell.angle_alpha   90.00
_cell.angle_beta   90.00
_cell.angle_gamma   90.00
#
_symmetry.space_group_name_H-M   'P 1'
#
loop_
_entity.id
_entity.type
_entity.pdbx_description
1 polymer ?
#
loop_
_entity_poly.entity_id
_entity_poly.type
_entity_poly.pdbx_seq_one_letter_code
_entity_poly.pdbx_strand_id
1 'polypeptide(L)'
;NPSQANELKRIEALGGYVDCCNGVWRIQGTLAVSRGIGDRYLKKWVIAEPESRTLRIKPEFEFLILASDGLWDKVTNQEAVDVVRPYCVGVENPKTLSACKKLAELSCKRGCLDDISLIIIQLQNVVQ
;
A
#
# COMPACT_ATOMS: atom_id res chain seq x y z
N ASN A 1 -5.60 7.48 -3.08
CA ASN A 1 -5.93 8.38 -1.95
C ASN A 1 -6.72 9.56 -2.51
N PRO A 2 -7.84 9.98 -1.89
CA PRO A 2 -8.66 11.10 -2.34
C PRO A 2 -7.91 12.42 -2.58
N SER A 3 -6.80 12.68 -1.88
CA SER A 3 -6.01 13.91 -2.06
C SER A 3 -5.12 13.94 -3.30
N GLN A 4 -4.99 12.83 -4.03
CA GLN A 4 -4.20 12.81 -5.26
C GLN A 4 -4.85 13.70 -6.31
N ALA A 5 -4.05 14.54 -6.99
CA ALA A 5 -4.55 15.61 -7.85
C ALA A 5 -5.50 15.13 -8.96
N ASN A 6 -5.25 13.96 -9.55
CA ASN A 6 -6.12 13.34 -10.54
C ASN A 6 -7.45 12.86 -9.93
N GLU A 7 -7.40 12.26 -8.75
CA GLU A 7 -8.58 11.78 -8.03
C GLU A 7 -9.45 12.94 -7.54
N LEU A 8 -8.84 13.96 -6.92
CA LEU A 8 -9.53 15.16 -6.45
C LEU A 8 -10.30 15.85 -7.59
N LYS A 9 -9.62 16.13 -8.71
CA LYS A 9 -10.25 16.74 -9.90
C LYS A 9 -11.42 15.92 -10.41
N ARG A 10 -11.28 14.59 -10.47
CA ARG A 10 -12.34 13.68 -10.93
C ARG A 10 -13.56 13.72 -9.99
N ILE A 11 -13.33 13.74 -8.68
CA ILE A 11 -14.39 13.78 -7.67
C ILE A 11 -15.16 15.11 -7.74
N GLU A 12 -14.45 16.23 -7.81
CA GLU A 12 -15.03 17.58 -7.88
C GLU A 12 -15.81 17.79 -9.19
N ALA A 13 -15.29 17.31 -10.32
CA ALA A 13 -15.99 17.37 -11.61
C ALA A 13 -17.34 16.62 -11.61
N LEU A 14 -17.52 15.66 -10.71
CA LEU A 14 -18.76 14.91 -10.51
C LEU A 14 -19.65 15.51 -9.40
N GLY A 15 -19.33 16.74 -8.94
CA GLY A 15 -20.04 17.44 -7.87
C GLY A 15 -19.83 16.80 -6.50
N GLY A 16 -18.73 16.06 -6.30
CA GLY A 16 -18.30 15.60 -4.98
C GLY A 16 -17.34 16.58 -4.33
N TYR A 17 -17.01 16.33 -3.07
CA TYR A 17 -15.94 17.04 -2.38
C TYR A 17 -15.04 16.08 -1.61
N VAL A 18 -13.84 16.55 -1.30
CA VAL A 18 -12.88 15.87 -0.43
C VAL A 18 -12.58 16.79 0.75
N ASP A 19 -12.71 16.28 1.96
CA ASP A 19 -12.45 17.02 3.19
C ASP A 19 -11.31 16.36 3.98
N CYS A 20 -10.51 17.15 4.70
CA CYS A 20 -9.42 16.67 5.54
C CYS A 20 -9.81 16.77 7.02
N CYS A 21 -10.10 15.62 7.63
CA CYS A 21 -10.46 15.55 9.05
C CYS A 21 -9.37 14.78 9.80
N ASN A 22 -8.76 15.41 10.81
CA ASN A 22 -7.68 14.82 11.61
C ASN A 22 -6.51 14.27 10.75
N GLY A 23 -6.15 14.98 9.67
CA GLY A 23 -5.08 14.58 8.76
C GLY A 23 -5.46 13.49 7.75
N VAL A 24 -6.70 13.02 7.74
CA VAL A 24 -7.18 11.99 6.80
C VAL A 24 -8.14 12.62 5.78
N TRP A 25 -7.83 12.44 4.50
CA TRP A 25 -8.64 12.92 3.38
C TRP A 25 -9.79 11.98 3.06
N ARG A 26 -11.02 12.50 3.06
CA ARG A 26 -12.25 11.70 2.92
C ARG A 26 -13.16 12.25 1.84
N ILE A 27 -13.69 11.36 1.01
CA ILE A 27 -14.75 11.68 0.04
C ILE A 27 -16.06 11.87 0.80
N GLN A 28 -16.73 13.00 0.57
CA GLN A 28 -18.01 13.31 1.23
C GLN A 28 -17.93 13.20 2.76
N GLY A 29 -16.76 13.53 3.34
CA GLY A 29 -16.49 13.37 4.78
C GLY A 29 -16.50 11.93 5.29
N THR A 30 -16.69 10.92 4.43
CA THR A 30 -16.98 9.55 4.82
C THR A 30 -15.78 8.62 4.59
N LEU A 31 -15.40 8.39 3.32
CA LEU A 31 -14.49 7.31 2.96
C LEU A 31 -13.09 7.82 2.62
N ALA A 32 -12.05 7.21 3.21
CA ALA A 32 -10.64 7.61 3.05
C ALA A 32 -9.96 7.07 1.77
N VAL A 33 -10.73 6.44 0.88
CA VAL A 33 -10.26 5.95 -0.43
C VAL A 33 -11.14 6.48 -1.55
N SER A 34 -10.54 6.68 -2.73
CA SER A 34 -11.22 7.18 -3.92
C SER A 34 -11.57 6.11 -4.95
N ARG A 35 -11.03 4.91 -4.74
CA ARG A 35 -11.29 3.73 -5.55
C ARG A 35 -11.42 2.52 -4.64
N GLY A 36 -12.34 1.61 -4.98
CA GLY A 36 -12.62 0.44 -4.17
C GLY A 36 -13.78 -0.39 -4.72
N ILE A 37 -13.81 -1.66 -4.35
CA ILE A 37 -14.93 -2.56 -4.60
C ILE A 37 -15.93 -2.39 -3.45
N GLY A 38 -17.24 -2.36 -3.73
CA GLY A 38 -18.27 -2.09 -2.71
C GLY A 38 -18.75 -0.64 -2.69
N ASP A 39 -19.07 -0.09 -1.52
CA ASP A 39 -19.50 1.32 -1.33
C ASP A 39 -20.55 1.82 -2.32
N ARG A 40 -21.61 1.02 -2.52
CA ARG A 40 -22.65 1.27 -3.55
C ARG A 40 -23.18 2.70 -3.54
N TYR A 41 -23.40 3.25 -2.35
CA TYR A 41 -23.95 4.59 -2.13
C TYR A 41 -22.99 5.72 -2.50
N LEU A 42 -21.67 5.45 -2.58
CA LEU A 42 -20.65 6.41 -3.00
C LEU A 42 -20.14 6.17 -4.42
N LYS A 43 -20.71 5.23 -5.20
CA LYS A 43 -20.20 4.84 -6.53
C LYS A 43 -20.13 5.96 -7.56
N LYS A 44 -20.85 7.07 -7.34
CA LYS A 44 -20.69 8.28 -8.14
C LYS A 44 -19.26 8.81 -8.07
N TRP A 45 -18.58 8.72 -6.92
CA TRP A 45 -17.24 9.27 -6.69
C TRP A 45 -16.17 8.19 -6.43
N VAL A 46 -16.57 7.04 -5.86
CA VAL A 46 -15.70 5.90 -5.55
C VAL A 46 -15.82 4.86 -6.66
N ILE A 47 -14.88 4.85 -7.59
CA ILE A 47 -14.91 3.95 -8.74
C ILE A 47 -14.24 2.60 -8.42
N ALA A 48 -14.66 1.52 -9.07
CA ALA A 48 -14.05 0.20 -8.89
C ALA A 48 -12.88 -0.08 -9.86
N GLU A 49 -12.61 0.83 -10.78
CA GLU A 49 -11.57 0.68 -11.80
C GLU A 49 -10.17 0.81 -11.18
N PRO A 50 -9.33 -0.24 -11.22
CA PRO A 50 -7.99 -0.18 -10.68
C PRO A 50 -7.07 0.71 -11.53
N GLU A 51 -5.94 1.13 -10.96
CA GLU A 51 -4.79 1.58 -11.75
C GLU A 51 -3.90 0.36 -12.01
N SER A 52 -3.70 0.03 -13.29
CA SER A 52 -2.82 -1.08 -13.69
C SER A 52 -1.48 -0.57 -14.18
N ARG A 53 -0.40 -1.23 -13.78
CA ARG A 53 0.94 -1.03 -14.35
C ARG A 53 1.58 -2.37 -14.65
N THR A 54 2.23 -2.48 -15.79
CA THR A 54 3.01 -3.66 -16.18
C THR A 54 4.49 -3.30 -16.13
N LEU A 55 5.25 -4.07 -15.35
CA LEU A 55 6.69 -3.87 -15.20
C LEU A 55 7.40 -5.15 -15.65
N ARG A 56 8.43 -5.01 -16.49
CA ARG A 56 9.33 -6.11 -16.81
C ARG A 56 10.24 -6.37 -15.60
N ILE A 57 10.24 -7.59 -15.08
CA ILE A 57 11.16 -7.99 -14.02
C ILE A 57 12.58 -7.97 -14.60
N LYS A 58 13.48 -7.29 -13.90
CA LYS A 58 14.89 -7.19 -14.27
C LYS A 58 15.76 -7.88 -13.21
N PRO A 59 16.99 -8.32 -13.56
CA PRO A 59 17.88 -9.00 -12.61
C PRO A 59 18.18 -8.21 -11.34
N GLU A 60 18.14 -6.87 -11.39
CA GLU A 60 18.34 -6.00 -10.23
C GLU A 60 17.14 -5.97 -9.25
N PHE A 61 15.98 -6.49 -9.62
CA PHE A 61 14.82 -6.52 -8.75
C PHE A 61 14.90 -7.71 -7.78
N GLU A 62 15.12 -7.41 -6.51
CA GLU A 62 15.37 -8.43 -5.49
C GLU A 62 14.07 -9.10 -4.99
N PHE A 63 13.09 -8.28 -4.63
CA PHE A 63 11.80 -8.72 -4.08
C PHE A 63 10.71 -7.65 -4.26
N LEU A 64 9.45 -8.05 -4.08
CA LEU A 64 8.27 -7.19 -4.04
C LEU A 64 7.62 -7.26 -2.65
N ILE A 65 7.31 -6.10 -2.07
CA ILE A 65 6.53 -5.97 -0.83
C ILE A 65 5.15 -5.45 -1.19
N LEU A 66 4.10 -6.18 -0.79
CA LEU A 66 2.71 -5.74 -0.83
C LEU A 66 2.20 -5.68 0.60
N ALA A 67 1.52 -4.60 0.99
CA ALA A 67 0.95 -4.48 2.33
C ALA A 67 -0.25 -3.54 2.38
N SER A 68 -1.06 -3.66 3.43
CA SER A 68 -2.09 -2.67 3.79
C SER A 68 -1.47 -1.35 4.27
N ASP A 69 -2.29 -0.30 4.31
CA ASP A 69 -1.97 1.01 4.89
C ASP A 69 -1.56 0.93 6.36
N GLY A 70 -2.07 -0.04 7.13
CA GLY A 70 -1.55 -0.35 8.46
C GLY A 70 -0.02 -0.52 8.54
N LEU A 71 0.67 -0.91 7.46
CA LEU A 71 2.13 -0.81 7.38
C LEU A 71 2.58 0.59 6.93
N TRP A 72 2.10 1.02 5.76
CA TRP A 72 2.65 2.16 5.02
C TRP A 72 2.41 3.51 5.71
N ASP A 73 1.45 3.60 6.62
CA ASP A 73 1.22 4.77 7.46
C ASP A 73 2.31 4.96 8.53
N LYS A 74 3.06 3.90 8.87
CA LYS A 74 4.07 3.92 9.93
C LYS A 74 5.49 3.62 9.46
N VAL A 75 5.65 2.98 8.31
CA VAL A 75 6.94 2.51 7.79
C VAL A 75 7.15 3.02 6.38
N THR A 76 8.27 3.70 6.14
CA THR A 76 8.61 4.21 4.81
C THR A 76 9.06 3.09 3.87
N ASN A 77 8.99 3.33 2.56
CA ASN A 77 9.42 2.36 1.55
C ASN A 77 10.86 1.88 1.78
N GLN A 78 11.78 2.81 2.07
CA GLN A 78 13.19 2.45 2.28
C GLN A 78 13.41 1.67 3.57
N GLU A 79 12.75 2.05 4.68
CA GLU A 79 12.82 1.28 5.91
C GLU A 79 12.29 -0.14 5.72
N ALA A 80 11.22 -0.31 4.93
CA ALA A 80 10.69 -1.63 4.63
C ALA A 80 11.72 -2.48 3.85
N VAL A 81 12.39 -1.90 2.86
CA VAL A 81 13.50 -2.54 2.13
C VAL A 81 14.62 -2.93 3.07
N ASP A 82 15.08 -2.01 3.92
CA ASP A 82 16.20 -2.23 4.85
C ASP A 82 15.90 -3.34 5.87
N VAL A 83 14.64 -3.46 6.29
CA VAL A 83 14.19 -4.55 7.18
C VAL A 83 14.12 -5.89 6.44
N VAL A 84 13.66 -5.91 5.19
CA VAL A 84 13.42 -7.18 4.45
C VAL A 84 14.70 -7.75 3.85
N ARG A 85 15.57 -6.89 3.30
CA ARG A 85 16.74 -7.29 2.51
C ARG A 85 17.66 -8.28 3.24
N PRO A 86 18.01 -8.11 4.54
CA PRO A 86 18.85 -9.07 5.28
C PRO A 86 18.25 -10.47 5.42
N TYR A 87 16.94 -10.64 5.25
CA TYR A 87 16.25 -11.92 5.33
C TYR A 87 16.09 -12.61 3.97
N CYS A 88 16.32 -11.88 2.87
CA CYS A 88 15.91 -12.31 1.53
C CYS A 88 17.06 -12.32 0.52
N VAL A 89 18.09 -11.51 0.70
CA VAL A 89 19.15 -11.30 -0.30
C VAL A 89 20.49 -11.80 0.23
N GLY A 90 21.19 -12.61 -0.58
CA GLY A 90 22.51 -13.16 -0.20
C GLY A 90 22.44 -14.21 0.92
N VAL A 91 21.28 -14.82 1.13
CA VAL A 91 21.06 -15.86 2.16
C VAL A 91 20.66 -17.18 1.51
N GLU A 92 21.14 -18.30 2.05
CA GLU A 92 20.86 -19.64 1.50
C GLU A 92 19.37 -20.02 1.58
N ASN A 93 18.70 -19.63 2.66
CA ASN A 93 17.29 -19.91 2.88
C ASN A 93 16.54 -18.63 3.26
N PRO A 94 15.89 -17.98 2.29
CA PRO A 94 15.13 -16.77 2.53
C PRO A 94 14.01 -16.95 3.56
N LYS A 95 13.96 -16.04 4.53
CA LYS A 95 13.00 -16.08 5.65
C LYS A 95 11.95 -14.97 5.52
N THR A 96 11.21 -14.99 4.41
CA THR A 96 10.17 -13.98 4.09
C THR A 96 9.14 -13.84 5.22
N LEU A 97 8.70 -14.95 5.83
CA LEU A 97 7.77 -14.89 6.96
C LEU A 97 8.36 -14.15 8.18
N SER A 98 9.64 -14.34 8.47
CA SER A 98 10.32 -13.60 9.55
C SER A 98 10.42 -12.12 9.22
N ALA A 99 10.70 -11.79 7.96
CA ALA A 99 10.72 -10.40 7.49
C ALA A 99 9.33 -9.74 7.59
N CYS A 100 8.25 -10.42 7.19
CA CYS A 100 6.88 -9.94 7.38
C CYS A 100 6.57 -9.68 8.86
N LYS A 101 6.90 -10.62 9.75
CA LYS A 101 6.71 -10.43 11.21
C LYS A 101 7.46 -9.20 11.71
N LYS A 102 8.70 -9.01 11.26
CA LYS A 102 9.52 -7.88 11.67
C LYS A 102 8.94 -6.53 11.22
N LEU A 103 8.41 -6.46 10.00
CA LEU A 103 7.71 -5.27 9.49
C LEU A 103 6.44 -4.96 10.27
N ALA A 104 5.62 -5.98 10.54
CA ALA A 104 4.40 -5.83 11.34
C ALA A 104 4.74 -5.33 12.76
N GLU A 105 5.72 -5.94 13.42
CA GLU A 105 6.19 -5.50 14.74
C GLU A 105 6.69 -4.05 14.74
N LEU A 106 7.40 -3.63 13.68
CA LEU A 106 7.88 -2.26 13.54
C LEU A 106 6.73 -1.26 13.46
N SER A 107 5.70 -1.56 12.66
CA SER A 107 4.49 -0.73 12.58
C SER A 107 3.73 -0.69 13.90
N CYS A 108 3.52 -1.84 14.56
CA CYS A 108 2.89 -1.91 15.88
C CYS A 108 3.64 -1.09 16.93
N LYS A 109 4.98 -1.17 16.97
CA LYS A 109 5.82 -0.38 17.89
C LYS A 109 5.71 1.13 17.67
N ARG A 110 5.30 1.56 16.47
CA ARG A 110 5.02 2.96 16.12
C ARG A 110 3.56 3.36 16.35
N GLY A 111 2.80 2.53 17.08
CA GLY A 111 1.42 2.81 17.46
C GLY A 111 0.43 2.65 16.32
N CYS A 112 0.65 1.69 15.41
CA CYS A 112 -0.41 1.27 14.49
C CYS A 112 -1.58 0.69 15.29
N LEU A 113 -2.79 1.16 14.99
CA LEU A 113 -4.05 0.68 15.57
C LEU A 113 -4.91 -0.04 14.53
N ASP A 114 -4.41 -0.16 13.30
CA ASP A 114 -5.11 -0.77 12.18
C ASP A 114 -4.60 -2.20 11.92
N ASP A 115 -5.35 -2.94 11.12
CA ASP A 115 -4.97 -4.26 10.65
C ASP A 115 -3.75 -4.20 9.71
N ILE A 116 -2.79 -5.10 9.94
CA ILE A 116 -1.56 -5.18 9.15
C ILE A 116 -1.52 -6.50 8.39
N SER A 117 -1.56 -6.39 7.06
CA SER A 117 -1.39 -7.53 6.14
C SER A 117 -0.17 -7.30 5.25
N LEU A 118 0.65 -8.33 5.05
CA LEU A 118 1.95 -8.24 4.37
C LEU A 118 2.20 -9.48 3.48
N ILE A 119 2.71 -9.27 2.28
CA ILE A 119 3.20 -10.31 1.38
C ILE A 119 4.58 -9.88 0.86
N ILE A 120 5.57 -10.77 0.94
CA ILE A 120 6.90 -10.58 0.35
C ILE A 120 7.10 -11.67 -0.71
N ILE A 121 7.40 -11.26 -1.94
CA ILE A 121 7.63 -12.15 -3.09
C ILE A 121 9.08 -11.98 -3.53
N GLN A 122 9.83 -13.08 -3.58
CA GLN A 122 11.19 -13.05 -4.11
C GLN A 122 11.17 -13.05 -5.64
N LEU A 123 11.93 -12.14 -6.25
CA LEU A 123 11.94 -11.98 -7.71
C LEU A 123 13.20 -12.56 -8.37
N GLN A 124 14.27 -12.77 -7.59
CA GLN A 124 15.53 -13.33 -8.09
C GLN A 124 15.38 -14.73 -8.73
N ASN A 125 14.35 -15.50 -8.35
CA ASN A 125 14.09 -16.84 -8.90
C ASN A 125 13.14 -16.84 -10.12
N VAL A 126 12.62 -15.68 -10.53
CA VAL A 126 11.59 -15.57 -11.58
C VAL A 126 12.21 -15.28 -12.95
N VAL A 127 13.45 -14.77 -12.98
CA VAL A 127 14.20 -14.53 -14.21
C VAL A 127 15.22 -15.65 -14.37
N GLN A 128 14.83 -16.75 -15.03
CA GLN A 128 15.75 -17.72 -15.64
C GLN A 128 15.92 -17.40 -17.12
#